data_AF-A0AA40X0Y8-F1
#
_entry.id   AF-A0AA40X0Y8-F1
#
_cell.length_a   1.000
_cell.length_b   1.000
_cell.length_c   1.000
_cell.angle_alpha   90.00
_cell.angle_beta   90.00
_cell.angle_gamma   90.00
#
_symmetry.space_group_name_H-M   'P 1'
#
loop_
_entity.id
_entity.type
_entity.pdbx_description
1 polymer ?
#
loop_
_entity_poly.entity_id
_entity_poly.type
_entity_poly.pdbx_seq_one_letter_code
_entity_poly.pdbx_strand_id
1 'polypeptide(L)'
;MKQEVLLLIVAIVFIVIIFGTVMSIAVRAKGLKKAYWLLCSFLIGIGSLSFIYFLSFPEPSMVSDRNVSGEMPPELGFAGFITRTGIAAALLGFLVMGLWRLVGLFNKPNSR
;
A
#
# COMPACT_ATOMS: atom_id res chain seq x y z
N MET A 1 -9.36 -20.93 -10.11
CA MET A 1 -9.69 -21.20 -8.69
C MET A 1 -8.49 -21.40 -7.76
N LYS A 2 -7.77 -22.55 -7.72
CA LYS A 2 -6.73 -22.76 -6.67
C LYS A 2 -5.57 -21.75 -6.71
N GLN A 3 -5.11 -21.34 -7.90
CA GLN A 3 -4.04 -20.34 -8.05
C GLN A 3 -4.47 -18.91 -7.67
N GLU A 4 -5.70 -18.53 -7.99
CA GLU A 4 -6.21 -17.17 -7.72
C GLU A 4 -6.40 -16.94 -6.22
N VAL A 5 -6.89 -17.96 -5.50
CA VAL A 5 -7.00 -17.91 -4.04
C VAL A 5 -5.62 -17.80 -3.40
N LEU A 6 -4.63 -18.54 -3.92
CA LEU A 6 -3.25 -18.47 -3.45
C LEU A 6 -2.63 -17.08 -3.68
N LEU A 7 -2.83 -16.50 -4.86
CA LEU A 7 -2.41 -15.14 -5.19
C LEU A 7 -3.06 -14.10 -4.27
N LEU A 8 -4.34 -14.26 -3.96
CA LEU A 8 -5.08 -13.36 -3.08
C LEU A 8 -4.55 -13.43 -1.64
N ILE A 9 -4.29 -14.63 -1.12
CA ILE A 9 -3.67 -14.83 0.20
C ILE A 9 -2.29 -14.18 0.25
N VAL A 10 -1.45 -14.42 -0.76
CA VAL A 10 -0.12 -13.82 -0.84
C VAL A 10 -0.19 -12.29 -0.89
N ALA A 11 -1.12 -11.73 -1.66
CA ALA A 11 -1.34 -10.29 -1.75
C ALA A 11 -1.76 -9.69 -0.40
N ILE A 12 -2.69 -10.32 0.33
CA ILE A 12 -3.10 -9.88 1.67
C ILE A 12 -1.92 -9.92 2.63
N VAL A 13 -1.18 -11.04 2.69
CA VAL A 13 -0.02 -11.18 3.56
C VAL A 13 1.02 -10.09 3.25
N PHE A 14 1.28 -9.83 1.97
CA PHE A 14 2.20 -8.79 1.54
C PHE A 14 1.76 -7.39 1.98
N ILE A 15 0.48 -7.04 1.80
CA ILE A 15 -0.08 -5.76 2.23
C ILE A 15 0.04 -5.59 3.75
N VAL A 16 -0.28 -6.63 4.52
CA VAL A 16 -0.18 -6.62 5.99
C VAL A 16 1.26 -6.41 6.44
N ILE A 17 2.23 -7.11 5.82
CA ILE A 17 3.65 -6.94 6.13
C ILE A 17 4.11 -5.51 5.80
N ILE A 18 3.78 -4.99 4.61
CA ILE A 18 4.15 -3.61 4.24
C ILE A 18 3.53 -2.62 5.21
N PHE A 19 2.23 -2.73 5.48
CA PHE A 19 1.55 -1.84 6.41
C PHE A 19 2.21 -1.86 7.80
N GLY A 20 2.48 -3.05 8.33
CA GLY A 20 3.15 -3.23 9.62
C GLY A 20 4.57 -2.64 9.64
N THR A 21 5.34 -2.84 8.57
CA THR A 21 6.70 -2.27 8.48
C THR A 21 6.69 -0.75 8.39
N VAL A 22 5.84 -0.18 7.54
CA VAL A 22 5.66 1.27 7.39
C VAL A 22 5.22 1.89 8.71
N MET A 23 4.25 1.28 9.41
CA MET A 23 3.77 1.76 10.70
C MET A 23 4.85 1.68 11.79
N SER A 24 5.62 0.59 11.84
CA SER A 24 6.74 0.45 12.78
C SER A 24 7.80 1.53 12.55
N ILE A 25 8.10 1.86 11.29
CA ILE A 25 9.01 2.95 10.93
C ILE A 25 8.40 4.31 11.30
N ALA A 26 7.11 4.52 11.06
CA ALA A 26 6.41 5.75 11.42
C ALA A 26 6.48 6.05 12.93
N VAL A 27 6.32 5.02 13.78
CA VAL A 27 6.42 5.16 15.25
C VAL A 27 7.83 5.55 15.69
N ARG A 28 8.87 5.05 15.00
CA ARG A 28 10.29 5.32 15.33
C ARG A 28 10.84 6.57 14.67
N ALA A 29 10.21 7.07 13.61
CA ALA A 29 10.66 8.24 12.87
C ALA A 29 10.35 9.55 13.64
N LYS A 30 11.17 10.58 13.40
CA LYS A 30 10.97 11.93 13.95
C LYS A 30 10.90 12.95 12.80
N GLY A 31 10.16 14.04 13.02
CA GLY A 31 10.01 15.15 12.06
C GLY A 31 9.28 14.75 10.78
N LEU A 32 9.72 15.30 9.64
CA LEU A 32 9.09 15.11 8.32
C LEU A 32 9.05 13.64 7.87
N LYS A 33 10.01 12.82 8.30
CA LYS A 33 10.02 11.37 8.03
C LYS A 33 8.80 10.69 8.66
N LYS A 34 8.39 11.10 9.87
CA LYS A 34 7.21 10.55 10.54
C LYS A 34 5.93 10.86 9.76
N ALA A 35 5.77 12.10 9.32
CA ALA A 35 4.62 12.52 8.52
C ALA A 35 4.52 11.72 7.21
N TYR A 36 5.64 11.54 6.51
CA TYR A 36 5.70 10.75 5.29
C TYR A 36 5.27 9.28 5.50
N TRP A 37 5.81 8.61 6.51
CA TRP A 37 5.48 7.21 6.79
C TRP A 37 4.05 7.04 7.33
N LEU A 38 3.53 8.01 8.09
CA LEU A 38 2.12 8.04 8.50
C LEU A 38 1.19 8.21 7.30
N LEU A 39 1.55 9.05 6.34
CA LEU A 39 0.75 9.26 5.14
C LEU A 39 0.77 7.99 4.26
N CYS A 40 1.91 7.32 4.17
CA CYS A 40 2.00 6.02 3.50
C CYS A 40 1.18 4.93 4.21
N SER A 41 1.24 4.80 5.54
CA SER A 41 0.40 3.82 6.24
C SER A 41 -1.08 4.15 6.09
N PHE A 42 -1.46 5.42 6.15
CA PHE A 42 -2.83 5.88 5.99
C PHE A 42 -3.40 5.51 4.60
N LEU A 43 -2.64 5.77 3.53
CA LEU A 43 -3.04 5.39 2.16
C LEU A 43 -3.22 3.88 2.00
N ILE A 44 -2.27 3.09 2.53
CA ILE A 44 -2.36 1.61 2.47
C ILE A 44 -3.54 1.12 3.30
N GLY A 45 -3.74 1.68 4.48
CA GLY A 45 -4.82 1.32 5.41
C GLY A 45 -6.19 1.62 4.82
N ILE A 46 -6.43 2.86 4.38
CA ILE A 46 -7.70 3.26 3.76
C ILE A 46 -7.96 2.48 2.48
N GLY A 47 -6.98 2.38 1.60
CA GLY A 47 -7.12 1.63 0.36
C GLY A 47 -7.54 0.18 0.62
N SER A 48 -6.90 -0.48 1.59
CA SER A 48 -7.22 -1.86 1.97
C SER A 48 -8.60 -1.97 2.63
N LEU A 49 -8.97 -1.03 3.50
CA LEU A 49 -10.27 -1.00 4.16
C LEU A 49 -11.40 -0.81 3.15
N SER A 50 -11.22 0.08 2.18
CA SER A 50 -12.16 0.31 1.10
C SER A 50 -12.36 -0.95 0.24
N PHE A 51 -11.29 -1.70 -0.07
CA PHE A 51 -11.41 -2.99 -0.76
C PHE A 51 -12.28 -3.98 0.01
N ILE A 52 -12.03 -4.13 1.32
CA ILE A 52 -12.81 -5.05 2.16
C ILE A 52 -14.26 -4.58 2.23
N TYR A 53 -14.51 -3.28 2.36
CA TYR A 53 -15.84 -2.71 2.42
C TYR A 53 -16.64 -3.00 1.15
N PHE A 54 -16.11 -2.70 -0.03
CA PHE A 54 -16.79 -2.95 -1.31
C PHE A 54 -16.97 -4.45 -1.63
N LEU A 55 -16.06 -5.30 -1.15
CA LEU A 55 -16.21 -6.75 -1.27
C LEU A 55 -17.25 -7.33 -0.29
N SER A 56 -17.38 -6.74 0.90
CA SER A 56 -18.26 -7.22 1.96
C SER A 56 -19.68 -6.68 1.84
N PHE A 57 -19.83 -5.48 1.25
CA PHE A 57 -21.10 -4.83 0.96
C PHE A 57 -21.14 -4.50 -0.52
N PRO A 58 -21.39 -5.50 -1.40
CA PRO A 58 -21.71 -5.22 -2.78
C PRO A 58 -23.00 -4.40 -2.80
N GLU A 59 -22.87 -3.12 -3.12
CA GLU A 59 -24.00 -2.21 -3.16
C GLU A 59 -25.03 -2.77 -4.16
N PRO A 60 -26.29 -3.01 -3.75
CA PRO A 60 -27.31 -3.42 -4.69
C PRO A 60 -27.55 -2.25 -5.62
N SER A 61 -26.98 -2.37 -6.81
CA SER A 61 -27.10 -1.45 -7.94
C SER A 61 -28.40 -0.65 -7.89
N MET A 62 -28.30 0.65 -7.61
CA MET A 62 -29.36 1.58 -7.96
C MET A 62 -29.51 1.55 -9.49
N VAL A 63 -30.47 0.74 -9.94
CA VAL A 63 -31.38 0.94 -11.07
C VAL A 63 -30.84 1.85 -12.20
N SER A 64 -30.46 1.24 -13.33
CA SER A 64 -30.94 1.61 -14.67
C SER A 64 -30.22 0.76 -15.73
N ASP A 65 -31.00 0.19 -16.66
CA ASP A 65 -30.64 -0.70 -17.77
C ASP A 65 -29.61 -0.15 -18.79
N ARG A 66 -28.47 0.39 -18.36
CA ARG A 66 -27.48 0.97 -19.29
C ARG A 66 -26.01 0.71 -19.03
N ASN A 67 -25.62 0.10 -17.91
CA ASN A 67 -24.21 -0.19 -17.69
C ASN A 67 -23.82 -1.53 -18.31
N VAL A 68 -22.98 -1.39 -19.33
CA VAL A 68 -22.23 -2.42 -20.03
C VAL A 68 -21.67 -3.43 -19.03
N SER A 69 -22.16 -4.66 -19.15
CA SER A 69 -21.67 -5.85 -18.47
C SER A 69 -20.14 -5.98 -18.65
N GLY A 70 -19.36 -5.59 -17.64
CA GLY A 70 -17.90 -5.77 -17.62
C GLY A 70 -17.07 -4.62 -17.04
N GLU A 71 -17.65 -3.45 -16.80
CA GLU A 71 -16.90 -2.32 -16.22
C GLU A 71 -16.80 -2.45 -14.69
N MET A 72 -15.56 -2.49 -14.19
CA MET A 72 -15.27 -2.50 -12.75
C MET A 72 -15.85 -1.23 -12.12
N PRO A 73 -16.56 -1.30 -10.98
CA PRO A 73 -17.18 -0.11 -10.39
C PRO A 73 -16.10 0.92 -10.07
N PRO A 74 -16.34 2.20 -10.38
CA PRO A 74 -15.32 3.26 -10.33
C PRO A 74 -14.69 3.40 -8.94
N GLU A 75 -15.44 3.05 -7.89
CA GLU A 75 -15.01 3.10 -6.49
C GLU A 75 -13.99 2.00 -6.14
N LEU A 76 -14.15 0.78 -6.69
CA LEU A 76 -13.13 -0.27 -6.59
C LEU A 76 -11.86 0.13 -7.34
N GLY A 77 -11.99 0.79 -8.48
CA GLY A 77 -10.86 1.36 -9.22
C GLY A 77 -10.10 2.41 -8.41
N PHE A 78 -10.83 3.29 -7.72
CA PHE A 78 -10.26 4.33 -6.87
C PHE A 78 -9.55 3.74 -5.63
N ALA A 79 -10.15 2.75 -4.96
CA ALA A 79 -9.53 2.02 -3.86
C ALA A 79 -8.23 1.31 -4.31
N GLY A 80 -8.25 0.71 -5.52
CA GLY A 80 -7.08 0.18 -6.22
C GLY A 80 -5.96 1.19 -6.36
N PHE A 81 -6.30 2.38 -6.86
CA PHE A 81 -5.35 3.46 -7.09
C PHE A 81 -4.72 3.98 -5.79
N ILE A 82 -5.52 4.21 -4.74
CA ILE A 82 -5.02 4.65 -3.42
C ILE A 82 -4.07 3.61 -2.82
N THR A 83 -4.44 2.33 -2.89
CA THR A 83 -3.61 1.26 -2.34
C THR A 83 -2.27 1.17 -3.10
N ARG A 84 -2.32 1.23 -4.43
CA ARG A 84 -1.13 1.18 -5.29
C ARG A 84 -0.20 2.38 -5.06
N THR A 85 -0.76 3.58 -4.91
CA THR A 85 0.02 4.79 -4.63
C THR A 85 0.67 4.72 -3.25
N GLY A 86 -0.04 4.24 -2.23
CA GLY A 86 0.52 3.99 -0.89
C GLY A 86 1.69 3.00 -0.91
N ILE A 87 1.56 1.88 -1.63
CA ILE A 87 2.64 0.88 -1.79
C ILE A 87 3.83 1.47 -2.57
N ALA A 88 3.58 2.15 -3.68
CA ALA A 88 4.63 2.76 -4.50
C ALA A 88 5.41 3.82 -3.71
N ALA A 89 4.72 4.66 -2.93
CA ALA A 89 5.34 5.61 -2.03
C ALA A 89 6.18 4.88 -0.98
N ALA A 90 5.66 3.86 -0.31
CA ALA A 90 6.43 3.09 0.67
C ALA A 90 7.72 2.49 0.06
N LEU A 91 7.64 1.90 -1.13
CA LEU A 91 8.81 1.35 -1.85
C LEU A 91 9.84 2.43 -2.17
N LEU A 92 9.41 3.61 -2.61
CA LEU A 92 10.30 4.75 -2.85
C LEU A 92 11.01 5.17 -1.55
N GLY A 93 10.27 5.24 -0.43
CA GLY A 93 10.83 5.54 0.88
C GLY A 93 11.88 4.52 1.34
N PHE A 94 11.62 3.22 1.11
CA PHE A 94 12.58 2.15 1.38
C PHE A 94 13.84 2.27 0.51
N LEU A 95 13.68 2.56 -0.77
CA LEU A 95 14.78 2.71 -1.71
C LEU A 95 15.69 3.88 -1.31
N VAL A 96 15.11 5.04 -0.95
CA VAL A 96 15.87 6.20 -0.47
C VAL A 96 16.60 5.89 0.84
N MET A 97 15.96 5.22 1.80
CA MET A 97 16.64 4.78 3.04
C MET A 97 17.78 3.79 2.77
N GLY A 98 17.58 2.85 1.83
CA GLY A 98 18.59 1.88 1.42
C GLY A 98 19.80 2.55 0.80
N LEU A 99 19.58 3.46 -0.15
CA LEU A 99 20.63 4.28 -0.77
C LEU A 99 21.40 5.11 0.26
N TRP A 100 20.71 5.76 1.19
CA TRP A 100 21.37 6.50 2.27
C TRP A 100 22.26 5.61 3.16
N ARG A 101 21.82 4.39 3.45
CA ARG A 101 22.63 3.42 4.20
C ARG A 101 23.85 2.93 3.41
N LEU A 102 23.69 2.67 2.12
CA LEU A 102 24.78 2.27 1.24
C LEU A 102 25.82 3.38 1.13
N VAL A 103 25.40 4.61 0.86
CA VAL A 103 26.29 5.78 0.83
C VAL A 103 27.02 5.94 2.17
N GLY A 104 26.32 5.82 3.30
CA GLY A 104 26.95 5.89 4.62
C GLY A 104 27.95 4.76 4.91
N LEU A 105 27.78 3.57 4.32
CA LEU A 105 28.72 2.46 4.40
C LEU A 105 29.97 2.70 3.54
N PHE A 106 29.81 3.23 2.33
CA PHE A 106 30.92 3.56 1.44
C PHE A 106 31.72 4.78 1.91
N ASN A 107 31.09 5.70 2.66
CA ASN A 107 31.73 6.90 3.18
C ASN A 107 32.38 6.70 4.56
N LYS A 108 32.42 5.48 5.10
CA LYS A 108 33.29 5.18 6.25
C LYS A 108 34.73 5.21 5.75
N PRO A 109 35.57 6.19 6.15
CA PRO A 109 36.97 6.14 5.81
C PRO A 109 37.55 4.86 6.41
N ASN A 110 38.21 4.09 5.57
CA ASN A 110 39.03 2.94 5.93
C ASN A 110 40.23 3.45 6.75
N SER A 111 39.98 3.86 8.00
CA SER A 111 41.01 4.19 8.97
C SER A 111 41.49 2.88 9.59
N ARG A 112 42.39 2.20 8.89
CA ARG A 112 43.37 1.32 9.53
C ARG A 112 44.55 2.15 9.97
#